data_AF-A0A562LAY0-F1
#
_entry.id   AF-A0A562LAY0-F1
#
_cell.length_a   1.000
_cell.length_b   1.000
_cell.length_c   1.000
_cell.angle_alpha   90.00
_cell.angle_beta   90.00
_cell.angle_gamma   90.00
#
_symmetry.space_group_name_H-M   'P 1'
#
loop_
_entity.id
_entity.type
_entity.pdbx_description
1 polymer ?
#
loop_
_entity_poly.entity_id
_entity_poly.type
_entity_poly.pdbx_seq_one_letter_code
_entity_poly.pdbx_strand_id
1 'polypeptide(L)'
;MTDEETLADALQIAADYFPAAIIELAKVCRAGNRQHNGDAPILYWNRSRSSEHFEKGIGHWSKRGRSDLDGTRHVSKASWRALADCQLEMERLGAAVCPAALRAPPVQYGEVIPHLRAAEILRDRVLADDDAHDTNPVSPIGAQSGTPISQADEE
;
A
#
# COMPACT_ATOMS: atom_id res chain seq x y z
N MET A 1 14.85 7.75 -17.30
CA MET A 1 15.67 6.62 -16.80
C MET A 1 15.81 5.64 -17.94
N THR A 2 17.05 5.39 -18.38
CA THR A 2 17.38 4.34 -19.36
C THR A 2 17.26 2.96 -18.69
N ASP A 3 16.86 1.93 -19.43
CA ASP A 3 16.34 0.67 -18.89
C ASP A 3 17.32 -0.12 -17.98
N GLU A 4 18.63 0.06 -18.11
CA GLU A 4 19.66 -0.60 -17.28
C GLU A 4 19.93 0.08 -15.93
N GLU A 5 19.51 1.35 -15.74
CA GLU A 5 19.73 2.15 -14.52
C GLU A 5 18.57 2.02 -13.51
N THR A 6 17.65 1.07 -13.68
CA THR A 6 16.26 1.29 -13.22
C THR A 6 15.90 0.80 -11.81
N LEU A 7 16.42 -0.34 -11.34
CA LEU A 7 15.94 -0.93 -10.06
C LEU A 7 16.81 -0.54 -8.85
N ALA A 8 18.13 -0.57 -9.02
CA ALA A 8 19.06 -0.17 -7.96
C ALA A 8 18.86 1.32 -7.62
N ASP A 9 18.69 2.16 -8.64
CA ASP A 9 18.42 3.58 -8.47
C ASP A 9 17.05 3.81 -7.82
N ALA A 10 16.01 3.07 -8.19
CA ALA A 10 14.70 3.21 -7.55
C ALA A 10 14.72 2.89 -6.05
N LEU A 11 15.45 1.83 -5.65
CA LEU A 11 15.62 1.49 -4.23
C LEU A 11 16.49 2.51 -3.50
N GLN A 12 17.55 2.98 -4.15
CA GLN A 12 18.42 4.01 -3.59
C GLN A 12 17.66 5.33 -3.39
N ILE A 13 16.87 5.75 -4.38
CA ILE A 13 15.99 6.92 -4.30
C ILE A 13 15.03 6.79 -3.12
N ALA A 14 14.36 5.64 -2.96
CA ALA A 14 13.48 5.44 -1.82
C ALA A 14 14.21 5.56 -0.47
N ALA A 15 15.44 5.04 -0.38
CA ALA A 15 16.29 5.15 0.79
C ALA A 15 16.79 6.57 1.06
N ASP A 16 17.06 7.35 0.01
CA ASP A 16 17.48 8.74 0.13
C ASP A 16 16.34 9.64 0.60
N TYR A 17 15.12 9.39 0.13
CA TYR A 17 13.94 10.16 0.55
C TYR A 17 13.48 9.82 1.98
N PHE A 18 13.52 8.54 2.36
CA PHE A 18 12.90 8.06 3.60
C PHE A 18 13.80 7.12 4.44
N PRO A 19 15.06 7.50 4.75
CA PRO A 19 16.04 6.58 5.34
C PRO A 19 15.57 5.99 6.69
N ALA A 20 15.08 6.85 7.59
CA ALA A 20 14.60 6.41 8.89
C ALA A 20 13.33 5.55 8.80
N ALA A 21 12.43 5.86 7.86
CA ALA A 21 11.20 5.09 7.68
C ALA A 21 11.50 3.69 7.12
N ILE A 22 12.45 3.57 6.18
CA ILE A 22 12.90 2.28 5.66
C ILE A 22 13.54 1.43 6.76
N ILE A 23 14.35 2.02 7.64
CA ILE A 23 14.92 1.32 8.81
C ILE A 23 13.80 0.80 9.72
N GLU A 24 12.80 1.61 10.03
CA GLU A 24 11.65 1.19 10.83
C GLU A 24 10.80 0.12 10.14
N LEU A 25 10.63 0.22 8.83
CA LEU A 25 9.95 -0.80 8.02
C LEU A 25 10.70 -2.14 8.06
N ALA A 26 12.03 -2.12 7.99
CA ALA A 26 12.87 -3.32 8.10
C ALA A 26 12.70 -4.00 9.48
N LYS A 27 12.50 -3.24 10.56
CA LYS A 27 12.18 -3.79 11.88
C LYS A 27 10.83 -4.53 11.88
N VAL A 28 9.82 -3.97 11.21
CA VAL A 28 8.52 -4.62 11.01
C VAL A 28 8.66 -5.91 10.22
N CYS A 29 9.41 -5.91 9.12
CA CYS A 29 9.68 -7.12 8.33
C CYS A 29 10.32 -8.22 9.19
N ARG A 30 11.33 -7.87 10.00
CA ARG A 30 12.00 -8.83 10.90
C ARG A 30 11.09 -9.33 12.01
N ALA A 31 10.30 -8.45 12.63
CA ALA A 31 9.34 -8.83 13.68
C ALA A 31 8.24 -9.74 13.14
N GLY A 32 7.62 -9.37 12.01
CA GLY A 32 6.60 -10.17 11.34
C GLY A 32 7.13 -11.52 10.86
N ASN A 33 8.35 -11.57 10.32
CA ASN A 33 8.97 -12.85 9.95
C ASN A 33 9.19 -13.74 11.16
N ARG A 34 9.67 -13.21 12.29
CA ARG A 34 9.80 -13.99 13.53
C ARG A 34 8.46 -14.54 14.00
N GLN A 35 7.40 -13.74 13.93
CA GLN A 35 6.06 -14.13 14.33
C GLN A 35 5.46 -15.24 13.43
N HIS A 36 5.69 -15.17 12.12
CA HIS A 36 5.05 -16.07 11.16
C HIS A 36 5.92 -17.25 10.71
N ASN A 37 7.25 -17.09 10.78
CA ASN A 37 8.24 -18.03 10.23
C ASN A 37 9.32 -18.44 11.26
N GLY A 38 9.23 -18.01 12.52
CA GLY A 38 10.19 -18.36 13.57
C GLY A 38 11.62 -17.91 13.28
N ASP A 39 12.59 -18.76 13.59
CA ASP A 39 14.03 -18.51 13.42
C ASP A 39 14.56 -18.90 12.03
N ALA A 40 13.73 -18.70 10.98
CA ALA A 40 14.15 -18.98 9.61
C ALA A 40 15.46 -18.22 9.28
N PRO A 41 16.45 -18.89 8.65
CA PRO A 41 17.77 -18.30 8.40
C PRO A 41 17.73 -17.14 7.39
N ILE A 42 16.64 -17.02 6.63
CA ILE A 42 16.42 -15.98 5.61
C ILE A 42 15.01 -15.43 5.83
N LEU A 43 14.86 -14.10 5.81
CA LEU A 43 13.56 -13.43 5.91
C LEU A 43 12.77 -13.61 4.62
N TYR A 44 11.48 -13.93 4.73
CA TYR A 44 10.58 -14.06 3.59
C TYR A 44 9.13 -13.71 3.98
N TRP A 45 8.36 -13.22 3.01
CA TRP A 45 6.97 -12.87 3.20
C TRP A 45 6.07 -14.09 2.95
N ASN A 46 5.56 -14.67 4.04
CA ASN A 46 4.57 -15.75 3.97
C ASN A 46 3.15 -15.18 3.75
N ARG A 47 2.72 -15.14 2.49
CA ARG A 47 1.41 -14.62 2.08
C ARG A 47 0.23 -15.38 2.68
N SER A 48 0.38 -16.69 2.91
CA SER A 48 -0.67 -17.50 3.56
C SER A 48 -0.95 -17.10 5.01
N ARG A 49 0.00 -16.40 5.67
CA ARG A 49 -0.10 -15.95 7.06
C ARG A 49 -0.35 -14.45 7.20
N SER A 50 -0.22 -13.70 6.11
CA SER A 50 -0.31 -12.24 6.07
C SER A 50 -1.43 -11.82 5.14
N SER A 51 -2.66 -11.82 5.64
CA SER A 51 -3.88 -11.39 4.94
C SER A 51 -4.45 -10.09 5.51
N GLU A 52 -5.49 -9.56 4.87
CA GLU A 52 -6.30 -8.40 5.33
C GLU A 52 -5.44 -7.15 5.49
N HIS A 53 -4.70 -6.81 4.44
CA HIS A 53 -3.74 -5.71 4.47
C HIS A 53 -4.42 -4.37 4.69
N PHE A 54 -5.50 -4.08 3.96
CA PHE A 54 -6.28 -2.86 4.11
C PHE A 54 -6.83 -2.68 5.54
N GLU A 55 -7.59 -3.65 6.06
CA GLU A 55 -8.24 -3.55 7.36
C GLU A 55 -7.21 -3.47 8.50
N LYS A 56 -6.18 -4.31 8.47
CA LYS A 56 -5.09 -4.25 9.47
C LYS A 56 -4.27 -2.97 9.34
N GLY A 57 -4.12 -2.47 8.11
CA GLY A 57 -3.48 -1.20 7.80
C GLY A 57 -4.19 -0.03 8.48
N ILE A 58 -5.49 0.11 8.28
CA ILE A 58 -6.32 1.13 8.94
C ILE A 58 -6.29 0.96 10.48
N GLY A 59 -6.37 -0.28 10.97
CA GLY A 59 -6.26 -0.59 12.38
C GLY A 59 -4.96 -0.08 13.01
N HIS A 60 -3.82 -0.28 12.33
CA HIS A 60 -2.54 0.26 12.76
C HIS A 60 -2.45 1.79 12.60
N TRP A 61 -2.99 2.35 11.52
CA TRP A 61 -2.99 3.79 11.26
C TRP A 61 -3.73 4.58 12.33
N SER A 62 -4.87 4.05 12.81
CA SER A 62 -5.65 4.64 13.92
C SER A 62 -4.85 4.76 15.22
N LYS A 63 -3.80 3.94 15.37
CA LYS A 63 -2.91 3.88 16.55
C LYS A 63 -1.55 4.55 16.33
N ARG A 64 -1.38 5.33 15.25
CA ARG A 64 -0.15 6.07 14.94
C ARG A 64 0.31 6.94 16.13
N GLY A 65 1.62 7.18 16.23
CA GLY A 65 2.26 7.89 17.35
C GLY A 65 2.64 6.99 18.54
N ARG A 66 2.22 5.72 18.53
CA ARG A 66 2.56 4.73 19.56
C ARG A 66 3.34 3.54 18.99
N SER A 67 4.00 2.80 19.88
CA SER A 67 4.58 1.49 19.58
C SER A 67 3.57 0.38 19.89
N ASP A 68 3.66 -0.71 19.14
CA ASP A 68 2.94 -1.96 19.39
C ASP A 68 3.67 -2.80 20.44
N LEU A 69 3.08 -3.93 20.85
CA LEU A 69 3.62 -4.83 21.88
C LEU A 69 4.96 -5.48 21.48
N ASP A 70 5.24 -5.59 20.18
CA ASP A 70 6.51 -6.11 19.65
C ASP A 70 7.61 -5.03 19.55
N GLY A 71 7.34 -3.81 20.05
CA GLY A 71 8.27 -2.69 20.06
C GLY A 71 8.35 -1.93 18.74
N THR A 72 7.69 -2.38 17.67
CA THR A 72 7.65 -1.65 16.38
C THR A 72 6.58 -0.56 16.39
N ARG A 73 6.76 0.49 15.59
CA ARG A 73 5.78 1.59 15.51
C ARG A 73 4.53 1.15 14.75
N HIS A 74 3.35 1.53 15.24
CA HIS A 74 2.09 1.26 14.53
C HIS A 74 2.04 1.91 13.15
N VAL A 75 2.60 3.12 12.98
CA VAL A 75 2.67 3.76 11.65
C VAL A 75 3.51 2.93 10.67
N SER A 76 4.63 2.34 11.12
CA SER A 76 5.47 1.49 10.28
C SER A 76 4.78 0.19 9.89
N LYS A 77 3.97 -0.40 10.79
CA LYS A 77 3.12 -1.55 10.45
C LYS A 77 2.06 -1.20 9.43
N ALA A 78 1.43 -0.02 9.55
CA ALA A 78 0.47 0.45 8.57
C ALA A 78 1.14 0.68 7.20
N SER A 79 2.33 1.29 7.16
CA SER A 79 3.12 1.46 5.93
C SER A 79 3.49 0.12 5.30
N TRP A 80 3.90 -0.87 6.10
CA TRP A 80 4.16 -2.22 5.59
C TRP A 80 2.91 -2.85 4.94
N ARG A 81 1.74 -2.66 5.56
CA ARG A 81 0.47 -3.16 5.02
C ARG A 81 0.12 -2.49 3.69
N ALA A 82 0.28 -1.17 3.59
CA ALA A 82 0.07 -0.44 2.34
C ALA A 82 1.04 -0.86 1.24
N LEU A 83 2.32 -1.07 1.56
CA LEU A 83 3.31 -1.57 0.60
C LEU A 83 3.01 -3.01 0.15
N ALA A 84 2.51 -3.87 1.05
CA ALA A 84 2.10 -5.21 0.70
C ALA A 84 0.91 -5.22 -0.28
N ASP A 85 -0.10 -4.37 -0.06
CA ASP A 85 -1.21 -4.19 -1.01
C ASP A 85 -0.74 -3.63 -2.35
N CYS A 86 0.09 -2.58 -2.32
CA CYS A 86 0.68 -2.01 -3.53
C CYS A 86 1.47 -3.06 -4.31
N GLN A 87 2.30 -3.87 -3.66
CA GLN A 87 3.04 -4.95 -4.32
C GLN A 87 2.10 -5.99 -4.96
N LEU A 88 1.02 -6.40 -4.28
CA LEU A 88 0.05 -7.33 -4.85
C LEU A 88 -0.68 -6.71 -6.04
N GLU A 89 -0.98 -5.42 -5.99
CA GLU A 89 -1.57 -4.69 -7.10
C GLU A 89 -0.60 -4.61 -8.28
N MET A 90 0.65 -4.20 -8.06
CA MET A 90 1.67 -4.15 -9.11
C MET A 90 1.90 -5.52 -9.75
N GLU A 91 1.91 -6.60 -8.97
CA GLU A 91 2.00 -7.97 -9.50
C GLU A 91 0.79 -8.34 -10.37
N ARG A 92 -0.43 -7.94 -9.98
CA ARG A 92 -1.62 -8.10 -10.84
C ARG A 92 -1.50 -7.31 -12.14
N LEU A 93 -0.76 -6.21 -12.12
CA LEU A 93 -0.45 -5.39 -13.29
C LEU A 93 0.79 -5.86 -14.06
N GLY A 94 1.38 -7.01 -13.71
CA GLY A 94 2.50 -7.60 -14.45
C GLY A 94 3.88 -7.20 -13.94
N ALA A 95 4.00 -6.60 -12.76
CA ALA A 95 5.28 -6.46 -12.09
C ALA A 95 5.82 -7.81 -11.60
N ALA A 96 7.15 -7.87 -11.44
CA ALA A 96 7.78 -9.06 -10.90
C ALA A 96 7.25 -9.39 -9.50
N VAL A 97 7.07 -10.70 -9.24
CA VAL A 97 6.74 -11.19 -7.91
C VAL A 97 7.82 -10.76 -6.93
N CYS A 98 7.40 -10.25 -5.77
CA CYS A 98 8.31 -9.90 -4.68
C CYS A 98 9.30 -11.05 -4.43
N PRO A 99 10.62 -10.83 -4.55
CA PRO A 99 11.61 -11.90 -4.41
C PRO A 99 11.51 -12.63 -3.06
N ALA A 100 11.17 -11.88 -2.00
CA ALA A 100 10.98 -12.43 -0.66
C ALA A 100 9.66 -13.22 -0.50
N ALA A 101 8.75 -13.23 -1.48
CA ALA A 101 7.51 -14.02 -1.44
C ALA A 101 7.66 -15.44 -1.99
N LEU A 102 8.77 -15.76 -2.66
CA LEU A 102 8.99 -17.02 -3.41
C LEU A 102 9.26 -18.28 -2.53
N ARG A 103 8.93 -18.26 -1.24
CA ARG A 103 9.06 -19.42 -0.33
C ARG A 103 7.73 -20.10 0.04
N ALA A 104 6.66 -19.79 -0.68
CA ALA A 104 5.48 -20.65 -0.77
C ALA A 104 5.50 -21.36 -2.14
N PRO A 105 5.01 -22.62 -2.26
CA PRO A 105 4.86 -23.24 -3.58
C PRO A 105 4.04 -22.30 -4.47
N PRO A 106 4.43 -22.13 -5.75
CA PRO A 106 3.81 -21.12 -6.61
C PRO A 106 2.31 -21.35 -6.64
N VAL A 107 1.55 -20.39 -6.12
CA VAL A 107 0.12 -20.32 -6.45
C VAL A 107 0.08 -19.95 -7.92
N GLN A 108 -0.55 -20.80 -8.71
CA GLN A 108 -0.63 -20.68 -10.16
C GLN A 108 -1.50 -19.46 -10.49
N TYR A 109 -0.88 -18.28 -10.52
CA TYR A 109 -1.45 -17.08 -11.12
C TYR A 109 -0.81 -16.91 -12.49
N GLY A 110 -1.64 -16.58 -13.48
CA GLY A 110 -1.31 -16.58 -14.90
C GLY A 110 -0.02 -15.82 -15.24
N GLU A 111 0.59 -16.28 -16.33
CA GLU A 111 1.77 -15.75 -17.03
C GLU A 111 2.53 -14.62 -16.32
N VAL A 112 3.63 -14.98 -15.64
CA VAL A 112 4.56 -14.03 -15.02
C VAL A 112 5.11 -13.13 -16.13
N ILE A 113 4.64 -11.89 -16.18
CA ILE A 113 5.16 -10.88 -17.09
C ILE A 113 6.55 -10.45 -16.55
N PRO A 114 7.63 -10.58 -17.34
CA PRO A 114 8.96 -10.14 -16.91
C PRO A 114 8.97 -8.65 -16.60
N HIS A 115 9.72 -8.25 -15.58
CA HIS A 115 9.92 -6.88 -15.08
C HIS A 115 10.09 -5.78 -16.16
N LEU A 116 10.53 -6.13 -17.37
CA LEU A 116 10.64 -5.21 -18.52
C LEU A 116 9.28 -4.66 -19.00
N ARG A 117 8.18 -5.38 -18.80
CA ARG A 117 6.83 -4.94 -19.21
C ARG A 117 6.07 -4.14 -18.14
N ALA A 118 6.53 -4.15 -16.90
CA ALA A 118 5.94 -3.35 -15.83
C ALA A 118 6.13 -1.84 -16.06
N ALA A 119 7.28 -1.46 -16.64
CA ALA A 119 7.57 -0.09 -17.03
C ALA A 119 6.69 0.38 -18.21
N GLU A 120 6.36 -0.50 -19.15
CA GLU A 120 5.45 -0.20 -20.27
C GLU A 120 4.01 0.01 -19.77
N ILE A 121 3.52 -0.85 -18.88
CA ILE A 121 2.15 -0.79 -18.32
C ILE A 121 1.95 0.46 -17.44
N LEU A 122 2.97 0.87 -16.68
CA LEU A 122 2.92 2.11 -15.88
C LEU A 122 2.96 3.36 -16.78
N ARG A 123 3.70 3.34 -17.89
CA ARG A 123 3.81 4.45 -18.83
C ARG A 123 2.50 4.68 -19.60
N ASP A 124 1.83 3.61 -20.03
CA ASP A 124 0.57 3.70 -20.78
C ASP A 124 -0.63 4.11 -19.92
N ARG A 125 -0.59 3.87 -18.60
CA ARG A 125 -1.68 4.27 -17.68
C ARG A 125 -1.52 5.70 -17.15
N VAL A 126 -0.30 6.13 -16.84
CA VAL A 126 -0.06 7.52 -16.37
C VAL A 126 -0.39 8.55 -17.46
N LEU A 127 -0.15 8.23 -18.73
CA LEU A 127 -0.51 9.12 -19.85
C LEU A 127 -2.00 9.09 -20.21
N ALA A 128 -2.75 8.07 -19.79
CA ALA A 128 -4.19 7.97 -20.05
C ALA A 128 -5.05 8.74 -19.03
N ASP A 129 -4.55 8.93 -17.80
CA ASP A 129 -5.29 9.60 -16.72
C ASP A 129 -5.06 11.13 -16.70
N ASP A 130 -3.97 11.64 -17.26
CA ASP A 130 -3.70 13.09 -17.37
C ASP A 130 -4.68 13.82 -18.32
N ASP A 131 -5.28 13.10 -19.28
CA ASP A 131 -6.27 13.67 -20.21
C ASP A 131 -7.72 13.62 -19.67
N ALA A 132 -7.97 13.02 -18.50
CA ALA A 132 -9.32 12.71 -18.01
C ALA A 132 -9.77 13.50 -16.76
N HIS A 133 -8.98 14.46 -16.27
CA HIS A 133 -9.29 15.20 -15.03
C HIS A 133 -9.33 16.73 -15.21
N ASP A 134 -10.26 17.22 -16.05
CA ASP A 134 -10.79 18.59 -15.87
C ASP A 134 -12.17 18.79 -16.54
N THR A 135 -13.27 18.21 -16.02
CA THR A 135 -14.64 18.72 -16.34
C THR A 135 -15.73 18.34 -15.31
N ASN A 136 -15.50 18.38 -13.99
CA ASN A 136 -16.63 18.26 -13.05
C ASN A 136 -16.75 19.50 -12.16
N PRO A 137 -17.80 20.32 -12.30
CA PRO A 137 -17.97 21.51 -11.50
C PRO A 137 -18.28 21.13 -10.05
N VAL A 138 -17.53 21.72 -9.12
CA VAL A 138 -17.74 21.59 -7.68
C VAL A 138 -19.07 22.28 -7.32
N SER A 139 -20.07 21.51 -6.89
CA SER A 139 -21.30 22.06 -6.32
C SER A 139 -21.02 22.69 -4.94
N PRO A 140 -21.49 23.92 -4.65
CA PRO A 140 -21.20 24.57 -3.38
C PRO A 140 -22.01 23.97 -2.24
N ILE A 141 -21.33 23.81 -1.11
CA ILE A 141 -21.84 23.31 0.17
C ILE A 141 -22.75 24.37 0.81
N GLY A 142 -24.01 24.01 1.08
CA GLY A 142 -24.78 24.50 2.23
C GLY A 142 -25.75 25.66 2.00
N ALA A 143 -27.05 25.36 1.97
CA ALA A 143 -28.10 26.23 2.49
C ALA A 143 -29.09 25.37 3.28
N GLN A 144 -29.09 25.52 4.61
CA GLN A 144 -30.07 24.89 5.48
C GLN A 144 -31.45 25.49 5.20
N SER A 145 -32.40 24.67 4.76
CA SER A 145 -33.81 25.07 4.68
C SER A 145 -34.45 24.88 6.07
N GLY A 146 -34.71 25.99 6.75
CA GLY A 146 -35.53 26.03 7.96
C GLY A 146 -36.96 25.58 7.67
N THR A 147 -37.49 24.71 8.53
CA THR A 147 -38.89 24.33 8.56
C THR A 147 -39.73 25.53 9.02
N PRO A 148 -40.79 25.94 8.31
CA PRO A 148 -41.72 26.95 8.82
C PRO A 148 -42.60 26.34 9.92
N ILE A 149 -42.69 27.06 11.04
CA ILE A 149 -43.65 26.82 12.12
C ILE A 149 -45.05 27.08 11.56
N SER A 150 -45.89 26.05 11.50
CA SER A 150 -47.33 26.20 11.23
C SER A 150 -48.01 26.64 12.51
N GLN A 151 -48.48 27.90 12.54
CA GLN A 151 -49.53 28.33 13.45
C GLN A 151 -50.84 27.63 13.09
N ALA A 152 -51.52 27.07 14.08
CA ALA A 152 -52.96 26.82 14.05
C ALA A 152 -53.47 27.21 15.44
N ASP A 153 -54.20 28.33 15.49
CA ASP A 153 -54.97 28.79 16.64
C ASP A 153 -56.36 28.12 16.65
N GLU A 154 -56.98 28.14 17.84
CA GLU A 154 -58.41 27.88 18.19
C GLU A 154 -58.80 26.39 18.30
N GLU A 155 -59.34 25.85 19.41
CA GLU A 155 -60.09 26.36 20.59
C GLU A 155 -59.63 25.71 21.91
#